data_AF-A0AAF6B5U8-F1
#
_entry.id   AF-A0AAF6B5U8-F1
#
_cell.length_a   1.000
_cell.length_b   1.000
_cell.length_c   1.000
_cell.angle_alpha   90.00
_cell.angle_beta   90.00
_cell.angle_gamma   90.00
#
_symmetry.space_group_name_H-M   'P 1'
#
loop_
_entity.id
_entity.type
_entity.pdbx_description
1 polymer ?
#
loop_
_entity_poly.entity_id
_entity_poly.type
_entity_poly.pdbx_seq_one_letter_code
_entity_poly.pdbx_strand_id
1 'polypeptide(L)'
;MQTSIEARDLCTVVWELRYKEHTGEYWKQLDPYYRGLPLMRRIFHKDGHITAEPMDQIWGGHECSWTLRRSKSKAGPPLVRINHWPPLTISRTLAWGWKMENAWVVYTSTGETVTSSPSPT
;
A
#
# COMPACT_ATOMS: atom_id res chain seq x y z
N MET A 1 4.68 -15.59 17.02
CA MET A 1 4.00 -14.39 16.47
C MET A 1 4.97 -13.67 15.54
N GLN A 2 4.62 -13.47 14.27
CA GLN A 2 5.51 -12.88 13.27
C GLN A 2 5.53 -11.35 13.41
N THR A 3 6.67 -10.79 13.81
CA THR A 3 6.87 -9.35 14.03
C THR A 3 7.33 -8.62 12.76
N SER A 4 7.76 -9.36 11.74
CA SER A 4 8.22 -8.83 10.46
C SER A 4 7.38 -9.36 9.32
N ILE A 5 6.87 -8.46 8.49
CA ILE A 5 6.15 -8.83 7.26
C ILE A 5 7.13 -9.27 6.16
N GLU A 6 6.79 -10.36 5.48
CA GLU A 6 7.50 -10.81 4.29
C GLU A 6 6.81 -10.31 3.01
N ALA A 7 7.52 -10.35 1.88
CA ALA A 7 6.95 -9.93 0.59
C ALA A 7 5.66 -10.69 0.25
N ARG A 8 5.57 -11.98 0.64
CA ARG A 8 4.36 -12.78 0.45
C ARG A 8 3.16 -12.23 1.22
N ASP A 9 3.38 -11.73 2.44
CA ASP A 9 2.31 -11.25 3.32
C ASP A 9 1.78 -9.89 2.85
N LEU A 10 2.63 -9.08 2.18
CA LEU A 10 2.19 -7.88 1.47
C LEU A 10 1.17 -8.19 0.37
N CYS A 11 1.33 -9.35 -0.28
CA CYS A 11 0.51 -9.74 -1.43
C CYS A 11 -0.82 -10.42 -1.05
N THR A 12 -0.99 -10.84 0.21
CA THR A 12 -2.18 -11.57 0.64
C THR A 12 -3.27 -10.67 1.17
N VAL A 13 -2.98 -9.39 1.42
CA VAL A 13 -3.93 -8.44 2.02
C VAL A 13 -4.26 -7.31 1.05
N VAL A 14 -5.47 -6.78 1.19
CA VAL A 14 -5.87 -5.54 0.49
C VAL A 14 -5.45 -4.32 1.32
N TRP A 15 -4.81 -3.38 0.66
CA TRP A 15 -4.32 -2.13 1.25
C TRP A 15 -5.19 -0.95 0.86
N GLU A 16 -5.49 -0.08 1.82
CA GLU A 16 -6.14 1.20 1.57
C GLU A 16 -5.11 2.31 1.62
N LEU A 17 -5.04 3.12 0.57
CA LEU A 17 -4.16 4.27 0.44
C LEU A 17 -4.90 5.57 0.83
N ARG A 18 -4.21 6.41 1.59
CA ARG A 18 -4.54 7.84 1.77
C ARG A 18 -3.31 8.73 1.78
N TYR A 19 -3.50 9.99 1.45
CA TYR A 19 -2.53 11.07 1.57
C TYR A 19 -2.59 11.71 2.95
N LYS A 20 -1.42 12.14 3.45
CA LYS A 20 -1.31 12.88 4.71
C LYS A 20 -1.73 14.33 4.51
N GLU A 21 -2.26 14.94 5.57
CA GLU A 21 -2.88 16.27 5.51
C GLU A 21 -1.98 17.36 4.91
N HIS A 22 -0.67 17.26 5.13
CA HIS A 22 0.31 18.26 4.70
C HIS A 22 0.80 18.09 3.25
N THR A 23 0.25 17.14 2.46
CA THR A 23 0.66 16.98 1.05
C THR A 23 0.14 18.10 0.13
N GLY A 24 -0.71 18.99 0.63
CA GLY A 24 -1.28 20.11 -0.12
C GLY A 24 -2.62 19.79 -0.78
N GLU A 25 -3.34 20.83 -1.19
CA GLU A 25 -4.75 20.74 -1.62
C GLU A 25 -4.97 19.88 -2.87
N TYR A 26 -4.04 19.89 -3.82
CA TYR A 26 -4.15 19.08 -5.04
C TYR A 26 -4.34 17.59 -4.72
N TRP A 27 -3.49 17.03 -3.85
CA TRP A 27 -3.57 15.61 -3.47
C TRP A 27 -4.79 15.32 -2.61
N LYS A 28 -5.18 16.26 -1.74
CA LYS A 28 -6.40 16.13 -0.92
C LYS A 28 -7.66 16.07 -1.78
N GLN A 29 -7.72 16.82 -2.88
CA GLN A 29 -8.87 16.79 -3.80
C GLN A 29 -9.00 15.44 -4.54
N LEU A 30 -7.87 14.80 -4.84
CA LEU A 30 -7.85 13.48 -5.47
C LEU A 30 -8.16 12.35 -4.48
N ASP A 31 -7.72 12.49 -3.23
CA ASP A 31 -7.89 11.48 -2.20
C ASP A 31 -9.36 11.39 -1.71
N PRO A 32 -10.03 10.23 -1.91
CA PRO A 32 -11.40 9.99 -1.43
C PRO A 32 -11.59 10.22 0.07
N TYR A 33 -10.55 10.03 0.89
CA TYR A 33 -10.60 10.20 2.35
C TYR A 33 -11.13 11.59 2.76
N TYR A 34 -10.65 12.65 2.11
CA TYR A 34 -11.04 14.02 2.44
C TYR A 34 -12.44 14.39 1.91
N ARG A 35 -13.05 13.53 1.10
CA ARG A 35 -14.40 13.68 0.55
C ARG A 35 -15.42 12.77 1.24
N GLY A 36 -15.00 11.98 2.24
CA GLY A 36 -15.87 11.00 2.90
C GLY A 36 -16.27 9.83 1.99
N LEU A 37 -15.46 9.55 0.97
CA LEU A 37 -15.66 8.46 0.02
C LEU A 37 -14.80 7.25 0.40
N PRO A 38 -15.15 6.03 -0.08
CA PRO A 38 -14.33 4.84 0.15
C PRO A 38 -12.86 5.03 -0.24
N LEU A 39 -11.96 4.53 0.60
CA LEU A 39 -10.52 4.66 0.40
C LEU A 39 -10.04 3.90 -0.84
N MET A 40 -8.94 4.40 -1.41
CA MET A 40 -8.34 3.82 -2.62
C MET A 40 -7.71 2.46 -2.30
N ARG A 41 -8.21 1.39 -2.91
CA ARG A 41 -7.72 0.02 -2.66
C ARG A 41 -6.55 -0.35 -3.56
N ARG A 42 -5.60 -1.11 -3.01
CA ARG A 42 -4.36 -1.55 -3.66
C ARG A 42 -4.07 -3.01 -3.38
N ILE A 43 -3.70 -3.72 -4.44
CA ILE A 43 -3.29 -5.12 -4.39
C ILE A 43 -1.85 -5.21 -4.87
N PHE A 44 -0.98 -5.72 -4.01
CA PHE A 44 0.43 -5.95 -4.33
C PHE A 44 0.56 -7.38 -4.85
N HIS A 45 1.19 -7.53 -6.01
CA HIS A 45 1.33 -8.84 -6.65
C HIS A 45 2.75 -9.37 -6.56
N LYS A 46 2.90 -10.70 -6.54
CA LYS A 46 4.17 -11.39 -6.29
C LYS A 46 5.24 -11.12 -7.36
N ASP A 47 4.81 -10.84 -8.58
CA ASP A 47 5.65 -10.45 -9.72
C ASP A 47 6.08 -8.97 -9.68
N GLY A 48 5.64 -8.21 -8.65
CA GLY A 48 6.08 -6.85 -8.42
C GLY A 48 5.17 -5.78 -8.98
N HIS A 49 4.02 -6.09 -9.59
CA HIS A 49 3.05 -5.06 -9.98
C HIS A 49 2.08 -4.70 -8.84
N ILE A 50 1.48 -3.52 -8.94
CA ILE A 50 0.38 -3.10 -8.07
C ILE A 50 -0.87 -2.87 -8.93
N THR A 51 -1.99 -3.49 -8.54
CA THR A 51 -3.30 -3.17 -9.12
C THR A 51 -4.03 -2.16 -8.25
N ALA A 52 -4.63 -1.16 -8.89
CA ALA A 52 -5.57 -0.23 -8.30
C ALA A 52 -6.97 -0.47 -8.88
N GLU A 53 -8.00 0.04 -8.22
CA GLU A 53 -9.37 -0.02 -8.75
C GLU A 53 -9.49 0.76 -10.07
N PRO A 54 -10.31 0.33 -11.03
CA PRO A 54 -10.43 1.00 -12.34
C PRO A 54 -10.86 2.47 -12.27
N MET A 55 -11.58 2.86 -11.22
CA MET A 55 -12.04 4.24 -11.00
C MET A 55 -11.02 5.11 -10.24
N ASP A 56 -9.85 4.56 -9.93
CA ASP A 56 -8.81 5.28 -9.21
C ASP A 56 -8.20 6.38 -10.11
N GLN A 57 -8.45 7.64 -9.78
CA GLN A 57 -7.98 8.77 -10.58
C GLN A 57 -6.47 9.04 -10.44
N ILE A 58 -5.79 8.39 -9.51
CA ILE A 58 -4.38 8.62 -9.22
C ILE A 58 -3.52 7.59 -9.96
N TRP A 59 -3.89 6.31 -9.87
CA TRP A 59 -3.12 5.18 -10.43
C TRP A 59 -3.90 4.34 -11.44
N GLY A 60 -5.22 4.50 -11.57
CA GLY A 60 -6.03 3.78 -12.54
C GLY A 60 -5.56 4.08 -13.96
N GLY A 61 -4.83 3.12 -14.55
CA GLY A 61 -4.25 3.25 -15.89
C GLY A 61 -2.73 3.49 -15.94
N HIS A 62 -2.04 3.61 -14.81
CA HIS A 62 -0.57 3.72 -14.76
C HIS A 62 0.06 2.45 -14.19
N GLU A 63 1.07 1.92 -14.88
CA GLU A 63 1.87 0.80 -14.37
C GLU A 63 2.61 1.22 -13.10
N CYS A 64 2.43 0.46 -12.01
CA CYS A 64 3.10 0.67 -10.75
C CYS A 64 3.85 -0.59 -10.35
N SER A 65 5.13 -0.44 -10.04
CA SER A 65 6.02 -1.51 -9.60
C SER A 65 6.41 -1.35 -8.13
N TRP A 66 6.59 -2.46 -7.43
CA TRP A 66 7.01 -2.47 -6.03
C TRP A 66 8.11 -3.47 -5.72
N THR A 67 8.90 -3.17 -4.70
CA THR A 67 9.88 -4.10 -4.12
C THR A 67 9.94 -3.96 -2.61
N LEU A 68 10.11 -5.08 -1.91
CA LEU A 68 10.44 -5.10 -0.48
C LEU A 68 11.96 -5.14 -0.32
N ARG A 69 12.53 -4.16 0.38
CA ARG A 69 13.95 -4.11 0.74
C ARG A 69 14.12 -4.25 2.24
N ARG A 70 15.17 -4.95 2.65
CA ARG A 70 15.62 -4.92 4.05
C ARG A 70 16.18 -3.52 4.34
N SER A 71 16.01 -3.05 5.56
CA SER A 71 16.69 -1.83 6.01
C SER A 71 18.20 -1.97 5.82
N LYS A 72 18.88 -0.85 5.54
CA LYS A 72 20.35 -0.78 5.54
C LYS A 72 20.92 -1.06 6.93
N SER A 73 20.21 -0.71 7.99
CA SER A 73 20.56 -1.10 9.36
C SER A 73 20.03 -2.50 9.65
N LYS A 74 20.86 -3.37 10.26
CA LYS A 74 20.46 -4.75 10.64
C LYS A 74 19.19 -4.80 11.52
N ALA A 75 18.87 -3.71 12.22
CA ALA A 75 17.73 -3.59 13.12
C ALA A 75 16.59 -2.70 12.58
N GLY A 76 16.72 -2.10 11.40
CA GLY A 76 15.70 -1.20 10.88
C GLY A 76 14.51 -1.92 10.25
N PRO A 77 13.32 -1.30 10.22
CA PRO A 77 12.13 -1.90 9.64
C PRO A 77 12.29 -2.15 8.14
N PRO A 78 11.59 -3.13 7.55
CA PRO A 78 11.57 -3.31 6.10
C PRO A 78 11.10 -2.04 5.40
N LEU A 79 11.61 -1.82 4.19
CA LEU A 79 11.26 -0.69 3.35
C LEU A 79 10.55 -1.19 2.10
N VAL A 80 9.36 -0.67 1.82
CA VAL A 80 8.66 -0.90 0.55
C VAL A 80 9.01 0.26 -0.37
N ARG A 81 9.48 -0.04 -1.58
CA ARG A 81 9.65 0.95 -2.64
C ARG A 81 8.55 0.77 -3.67
N ILE A 82 7.88 1.86 -4.02
CA ILE A 82 6.90 1.90 -5.10
C ILE A 82 7.43 2.90 -6.12
N ASN A 83 7.73 2.45 -7.34
CA ASN A 83 8.35 3.27 -8.39
C ASN A 83 9.54 4.11 -7.83
N HIS A 84 9.53 5.42 -8.11
CA HIS A 84 10.49 6.41 -7.63
C HIS A 84 10.04 7.18 -6.38
N TRP A 85 9.00 6.71 -5.69
CA TRP A 85 8.48 7.39 -4.50
C TRP A 85 9.43 7.24 -3.30
N PRO A 86 9.34 8.15 -2.31
CA PRO A 86 10.04 7.98 -1.05
C PRO A 86 9.73 6.60 -0.44
N PRO A 87 10.74 5.86 0.06
CA PRO A 87 10.52 4.54 0.64
C PRO A 87 9.49 4.57 1.77
N LEU A 88 8.63 3.57 1.81
CA LEU A 88 7.65 3.39 2.88
C LEU A 88 8.22 2.48 3.97
N THR A 89 8.10 2.88 5.22
CA THR A 89 8.38 2.02 6.36
C THR A 89 7.15 1.21 6.69
N ILE A 90 7.32 -0.08 6.99
CA ILE A 90 6.23 -0.97 7.37
C ILE A 90 6.26 -1.29 8.86
N SER A 91 5.09 -1.30 9.48
CA SER A 91 4.91 -1.47 10.93
C SER A 91 3.59 -2.17 11.25
N ARG A 92 3.51 -2.75 12.44
CA ARG A 92 2.32 -3.42 12.96
C ARG A 92 1.42 -2.40 13.65
N THR A 93 0.11 -2.47 13.43
CA THR A 93 -0.88 -1.61 14.10
C THR A 93 -1.34 -2.25 15.42
N LEU A 94 -1.94 -1.45 16.31
CA LEU A 94 -2.49 -1.93 17.58
C LEU A 94 -3.61 -2.97 17.39
N ALA A 95 -4.35 -2.87 16.28
CA ALA A 95 -5.40 -3.81 15.90
C ALA A 95 -4.86 -5.06 15.17
N TRP A 96 -3.55 -5.33 15.26
CA TRP A 96 -2.89 -6.44 14.56
C TRP A 96 -3.03 -6.41 13.03
N GLY A 97 -3.27 -5.23 12.45
CA GLY A 97 -3.20 -4.94 11.02
C GLY A 97 -1.83 -4.39 10.62
N TRP A 98 -1.55 -4.21 9.34
CA TRP A 98 -0.29 -3.62 8.87
C TRP A 98 -0.51 -2.16 8.47
N LYS A 99 0.52 -1.35 8.71
CA LYS A 99 0.60 0.02 8.21
C LYS A 99 1.92 0.20 7.48
N MET A 100 1.88 0.78 6.28
CA MET A 100 3.08 1.29 5.62
C MET A 100 2.93 2.78 5.32
N GLU A 101 3.97 3.57 5.56
CA GLU A 101 3.89 5.01 5.38
C GLU A 101 5.24 5.63 5.01
N ASN A 102 5.17 6.80 4.39
CA ASN A 102 6.30 7.70 4.20
C ASN A 102 5.87 9.13 4.56
N ALA A 103 6.61 10.15 4.12
CA ALA A 103 6.24 11.54 4.37
C ALA A 103 4.88 11.93 3.76
N TRP A 104 4.43 11.29 2.66
CA TRP A 104 3.26 11.74 1.90
C TRP A 104 2.03 10.88 2.09
N VAL A 105 2.20 9.58 2.24
CA VAL A 105 1.09 8.63 2.20
C VAL A 105 1.12 7.64 3.35
N VAL A 106 -0.05 7.12 3.65
CA VAL A 106 -0.28 6.02 4.59
C VAL A 106 -1.09 4.95 3.88
N TYR A 107 -0.69 3.71 4.05
CA TYR A 107 -1.48 2.55 3.70
C TYR A 107 -1.84 1.76 4.95
N THR A 108 -3.06 1.26 5.00
CA THR A 108 -3.55 0.38 6.06
C THR A 108 -4.10 -0.90 5.48
N SER A 109 -3.81 -2.05 6.10
CA SER A 109 -4.41 -3.31 5.71
C SER A 109 -5.88 -3.36 6.17
N THR A 110 -6.78 -3.74 5.28
CA THR A 110 -8.23 -3.84 5.55
C THR A 110 -8.63 -5.05 6.39
N GLY A 111 -7.74 -6.04 6.53
CA GLY A 111 -8.07 -7.35 7.09
C GLY A 111 -8.70 -8.31 6.07
N GLU A 112 -9.09 -7.80 4.90
CA GLU A 112 -9.50 -8.62 3.77
C GLU A 112 -8.28 -9.29 3.11
N THR A 113 -8.48 -10.54 2.71
CA THR A 113 -7.49 -11.26 1.91
C THR A 113 -7.78 -11.11 0.43
N VAL A 114 -6.74 -11.02 -0.38
CA VAL A 114 -6.86 -11.06 -1.84
C VAL A 114 -7.38 -12.44 -2.24
N THR A 115 -8.66 -12.53 -2.57
CA THR A 115 -9.25 -13.75 -3.11
C THR A 115 -8.73 -13.87 -4.55
N SER A 116 -7.88 -14.85 -4.81
CA SER A 116 -7.51 -15.18 -6.18
C SER A 116 -8.78 -15.65 -6.90
N SER A 117 -9.38 -14.79 -7.72
CA SER A 117 -10.36 -15.27 -8.69
C SER A 117 -9.64 -16.29 -9.60
N PRO A 118 -10.17 -17.50 -9.79
CA PRO A 118 -9.62 -18.42 -10.77
C PRO A 118 -9.74 -17.75 -12.15
N SER A 119 -8.64 -17.71 -12.90
CA SER A 119 -8.64 -17.24 -14.29
C SER A 119 -9.73 -17.99 -15.07
N PRO A 120 -10.56 -17.31 -15.89
CA PRO A 120 -11.43 -18.01 -16.82
C PRO A 120 -10.54 -18.80 -17.78
N THR A 121 -10.86 -20.09 -17.92
CA THR A 121 -10.17 -21.07 -18.77
C THR A 121 -10.49 -20.84 -20.24
#